data_AF-L5MEG0-F1
#
_entry.id   AF-L5MEG0-F1
#
_cell.length_a   1.000
_cell.length_b   1.000
_cell.length_c   1.000
_cell.angle_alpha   90.00
_cell.angle_beta   90.00
_cell.angle_gamma   90.00
#
_symmetry.space_group_name_H-M   'P 1'
#
loop_
_entity.id
_entity.type
_entity.pdbx_description
1 polymer ?
#
loop_
_entity_poly.entity_id
_entity_poly.type
_entity_poly.pdbx_seq_one_letter_code
_entity_poly.pdbx_strand_id
1 'polypeptide(L)' 'MCKTRIIDFVYNASNNELVRTKTLVKNCIVLVDSTPYRQWYESHYALPLGCKKGAKLTPEEEEILNKKQKKSEEI' A
#
# COMPACT_ATOMS: atom_id res chain seq x y z
N MET A 1 -9.30 2.78 8.98
CA MET A 1 -8.76 3.97 8.27
C MET A 1 -7.24 3.84 8.23
N CYS A 2 -6.64 3.51 7.09
CA CYS A 2 -5.19 3.35 7.00
C CYS A 2 -4.52 4.72 6.84
N LYS A 3 -3.74 5.14 7.83
CA LYS A 3 -2.89 6.35 7.75
C LYS A 3 -1.61 5.99 7.00
N THR A 4 -1.25 6.79 6.01
CA THR A 4 -0.09 6.56 5.15
C THR A 4 0.85 7.76 5.14
N ARG A 5 2.10 7.52 4.74
CA ARG A 5 3.12 8.55 4.57
C ARG A 5 3.05 9.09 3.14
N ILE A 6 3.15 10.41 2.99
CA ILE A 6 3.35 11.05 1.69
C ILE A 6 4.83 10.95 1.33
N ILE A 7 5.13 10.43 0.14
CA ILE A 7 6.49 10.21 -0.35
C ILE A 7 6.95 11.42 -1.14
N ASP A 8 6.23 11.77 -2.20
CA ASP A 8 6.63 12.85 -3.09
C ASP A 8 5.46 13.51 -3.83
N PHE A 9 5.68 14.71 -4.36
CA PHE A 9 4.74 15.49 -5.15
C PHE A 9 5.09 15.34 -6.64
N VAL A 10 4.13 14.87 -7.44
CA VAL A 10 4.35 14.54 -8.87
C VAL A 10 3.78 15.61 -9.79
N TYR A 11 2.56 16.09 -9.49
CA TYR A 11 1.86 17.01 -10.39
C TYR A 11 0.87 17.90 -9.66
N ASN A 12 0.72 19.13 -10.17
CA ASN A 12 -0.32 20.06 -9.76
C ASN A 12 -0.83 20.81 -11.00
N ALA A 13 -2.16 20.90 -11.15
CA ALA A 13 -2.76 21.52 -12.34
C ALA A 13 -2.58 23.04 -12.41
N SER A 14 -2.57 23.72 -11.25
CA SER A 14 -2.63 25.18 -11.22
C SER A 14 -1.28 25.87 -11.32
N ASN A 15 -0.20 25.24 -10.83
CA ASN A 15 1.13 25.83 -10.80
C ASN A 15 2.20 24.73 -10.62
N ASN A 16 3.20 24.72 -11.50
CA ASN A 16 4.30 23.76 -11.49
C ASN A 16 5.35 24.06 -10.41
N GLU A 17 5.47 25.30 -9.94
CA GLU A 17 6.40 25.65 -8.86
C GLU A 17 6.06 24.91 -7.56
N LEU A 18 4.77 24.63 -7.32
CA LEU A 18 4.32 23.90 -6.13
C LEU A 18 4.80 22.44 -6.11
N VAL A 19 5.07 21.85 -7.28
CA VAL A 19 5.68 20.53 -7.41
C VAL A 19 7.16 20.59 -7.05
N ARG A 20 7.85 21.66 -7.46
CA ARG A 20 9.27 21.90 -7.18
C ARG A 20 9.52 22.20 -5.70
N THR A 21 8.65 22.99 -5.07
CA THR A 21 8.75 23.39 -3.66
C THR A 21 8.12 22.39 -2.68
N LYS A 22 7.52 21.31 -3.18
CA LYS A 22 6.88 20.25 -2.36
C LYS A 22 5.80 20.83 -1.43
N THR A 23 4.98 21.73 -1.98
CA THR A 23 3.91 22.42 -1.24
C THR A 23 2.59 21.67 -1.39
N LEU A 24 1.94 21.36 -0.26
CA LEU A 24 0.72 20.57 -0.24
C LEU A 24 -0.53 21.46 -0.36
N VAL A 25 -1.27 21.26 -1.44
CA VAL A 25 -2.52 21.95 -1.74
C VAL A 25 -3.59 20.92 -2.10
N LYS A 26 -4.86 21.27 -1.90
CA LYS A 26 -5.98 20.46 -2.37
C LYS A 26 -5.83 20.18 -3.87
N ASN A 27 -6.11 18.95 -4.30
CA ASN A 27 -6.02 18.47 -5.69
C ASN A 27 -4.60 18.24 -6.25
N CYS A 28 -3.56 18.22 -5.40
CA CYS A 28 -2.23 17.81 -5.84
C CYS A 28 -2.14 16.27 -6.00
N ILE A 29 -1.47 15.82 -7.06
CA ILE A 29 -1.17 14.41 -7.30
C ILE A 29 0.16 14.07 -6.60
N VAL A 30 0.10 13.15 -5.66
CA VAL A 30 1.22 12.74 -4.79
C VAL A 30 1.44 11.23 -4.82
N LEU A 31 2.68 10.83 -4.58
CA LEU A 31 3.08 9.44 -4.32
C LEU A 31 2.89 9.13 -2.84
N VAL A 32 2.26 7.99 -2.55
CA VAL A 32 1.90 7.55 -1.19
C VAL A 32 2.47 6.16 -0.93
N ASP A 33 2.86 5.88 0.31
CA ASP A 33 3.31 4.55 0.74
C ASP A 33 2.16 3.53 0.64
N SER A 34 2.39 2.44 -0.11
CA SER A 34 1.42 1.39 -0.36
C SER A 34 1.34 0.32 0.73
N THR A 35 2.31 0.27 1.65
CA THR A 35 2.45 -0.81 2.65
C THR A 35 1.18 -1.02 3.50
N PRO A 36 0.53 0.04 4.05
CA PRO A 36 -0.67 -0.12 4.85
C PRO A 36 -1.88 -0.64 4.07
N TYR A 37 -1.93 -0.40 2.75
CA TYR A 37 -2.99 -0.93 1.89
C TYR A 37 -2.73 -2.37 1.50
N ARG A 38 -1.47 -2.74 1.22
CA ARG A 38 -1.06 -4.12 0.95
C ARG A 38 -1.42 -5.05 2.11
N GLN A 39 -1.04 -4.68 3.34
CA GLN A 39 -1.33 -5.45 4.55
C GLN A 39 -2.83 -5.61 4.82
N TRP A 40 -3.62 -4.55 4.55
CA TRP A 40 -5.07 -4.63 4.66
C TRP A 40 -5.66 -5.58 3.62
N TYR A 41 -5.21 -5.49 2.37
CA TYR A 41 -5.69 -6.35 1.28
C TYR A 41 -5.37 -7.83 1.54
N GLU A 42 -4.13 -8.13 1.94
CA GLU A 42 -3.70 -9.46 2.36
C GLU A 42 -4.50 -9.97 3.56
N SER A 43 -4.81 -9.10 4.52
CA SER A 43 -5.64 -9.47 5.67
C SER A 43 -7.11 -9.70 5.33
N HIS A 44 -7.64 -9.03 4.32
CA HIS A 44 -9.05 -9.07 3.95
C HIS A 44 -9.37 -10.18 2.95
N TYR A 45 -8.46 -10.43 2.01
CA TYR A 45 -8.66 -11.40 0.92
C TYR A 45 -7.75 -12.62 1.01
N ALA A 46 -6.82 -12.66 1.98
CA ALA A 46 -5.83 -13.74 2.14
C ALA A 46 -5.08 -14.06 0.84
N LEU A 47 -4.88 -13.06 -0.01
CA LEU A 47 -4.15 -13.16 -1.27
C LEU A 47 -2.88 -12.31 -1.17
N PRO A 48 -1.69 -12.89 -1.44
CA PRO A 48 -0.46 -12.12 -1.43
C PRO A 48 -0.42 -11.14 -2.61
N LEU A 49 -0.11 -9.86 -2.34
CA LEU A 49 -0.11 -8.80 -3.34
C LEU A 49 1.26 -8.12 -3.40
N GLY A 50 1.75 -7.80 -4.60
CA GLY A 50 2.97 -6.99 -4.78
C GLY A 50 4.29 -7.76 -4.83
N CYS A 51 4.28 -9.09 -4.81
CA CYS A 51 5.47 -9.86 -5.13
C CYS A 51 5.83 -9.70 -6.61
N LYS A 52 7.03 -9.16 -6.87
CA LYS A 52 7.60 -9.15 -8.22
C LYS A 52 7.70 -10.60 -8.70
N LYS A 53 7.22 -10.91 -9.92
CA LYS A 53 7.24 -12.29 -10.46
C LYS A 53 8.64 -12.90 -10.27
N GLY A 54 8.74 -13.91 -9.40
CA GLY A 54 9.99 -14.61 -9.07
C GLY A 54 10.55 -14.35 -7.66
N ALA A 55 10.08 -13.34 -6.92
CA ALA A 55 10.44 -13.14 -5.52
C ALA A 55 9.44 -13.90 -4.63
N LYS A 56 9.94 -14.88 -3.86
CA LYS A 56 9.14 -15.60 -2.86
C LYS A 56 8.84 -14.68 -1.67
N LEU A 57 7.66 -14.82 -1.09
CA LEU A 57 7.29 -14.15 0.16
C LEU A 57 8.22 -14.63 1.27
N THR A 58 8.47 -13.78 2.27
CA THR A 58 9.18 -14.22 3.47
C THR A 58 8.30 -15.24 4.23
N PRO A 59 8.90 -16.24 4.87
CA PRO A 59 8.15 -17.31 5.53
C PRO A 59 7.21 -16.80 6.64
N GLU A 60 7.51 -15.64 7.23
CA GLU A 60 6.68 -15.00 8.26
C GLU A 60 5.35 -14.45 7.70
N GLU A 61 5.35 -13.89 6.49
CA GLU A 61 4.13 -13.35 5.85
C GLU A 61 3.20 -14.50 5.38
N GLU A 62 3.78 -15.62 4.94
CA GLU A 62 3.03 -16.83 4.53
C GLU A 62 2.37 -17.53 5.73
N GLU A 63 3.00 -17.54 6.91
CA GLU A 63 2.44 -18.19 8.10
C GLU A 63 1.22 -17.44 8.65
N ILE A 64 1.23 -16.11 8.56
CA ILE A 64 0.13 -15.24 8.97
C ILE A 64 -1.07 -15.39 8.03
N LEU A 65 -0.82 -15.54 6.72
CA LEU A 65 -1.86 -15.81 5.72
C LEU A 65 -2.52 -17.17 5.96
N ASN A 66 -1.71 -18.22 6.14
CA ASN A 66 -2.18 -19.59 6.34
C ASN A 66 -3.01 -19.76 7.63
N LYS A 67 -2.64 -19.09 8.73
CA LYS A 67 -3.42 -19.12 9.97
C LYS A 67 -4.79 -18.45 9.81
N LYS A 68 -4.91 -17.41 8.98
CA LYS A 68 -6.19 -16.74 8.72
C LYS A 68 -7.09 -17.53 7.77
N GLN A 69 -6.54 -18.17 6.74
CA GLN A 69 -7.30 -19.04 5.84
C GLN A 69 -7.97 -20.21 6.58
N LYS A 70 -7.24 -20.87 7.48
CA LYS A 70 -7.80 -21.96 8.31
C LYS A 70 -8.96 -21.49 9.19
N LYS A 71 -8.88 -20.28 9.73
CA LYS A 71 -9.94 -19.72 10.58
C LYS A 71 -11.22 -19.34 9.80
N SER A 72 -11.09 -19.01 8.52
CA SER A 72 -12.26 -18.77 7.65
C SER A 72 -12.91 -20.05 7.11
N GLU A 73 -12.17 -21.17 7.07
CA GLU A 73 -12.69 -22.49 6.66
C GLU A 73 -13.35 -23.26 7.82
N GLU A 74 -13.05 -22.91 9.07
CA GLU A 74 -13.64 -23.52 10.28
C GLU A 74 -14.98 -22.89 10.72
N ILE A 75 -15.56 -21.96 9.96
CA ILE A 75 -16.88 -21.34 10.20
C ILE A 75 -17.90 -21.84 9.18
#